data_AF-A0A3B9I4Y2-F1
#
_entry.id   AF-A0A3B9I4Y2-F1
#
_cell.length_a   1.000
_cell.length_b   1.000
_cell.length_c   1.000
_cell.angle_alpha   90.00
_cell.angle_beta   90.00
_cell.angle_gamma   90.00
#
_symmetry.space_group_name_H-M   'P 1'
#
loop_
_entity.id
_entity.type
_entity.pdbx_description
1 polymer ?
#
loop_
_entity_poly.entity_id
_entity_poly.type
_entity_poly.pdbx_seq_one_letter_code
_entity_poly.pdbx_strand_id
1 'polypeptide(L)'
;MRSGLKIELSDLNIAKPSGNWYPIINVFVDKSFSDYIQKDVELLIYYSFGDYEKGSSTIFDPNSKYFSSFFGCYAIGQNEPGFYGFESDGSLDLNAILKVPKYDYDFLVAKPLGLKTKDVITDYTIKSIEMVDGIYYIQFTFKTNSLYHKYKSFNLNYLQYGLPYIRSGQDDFFQIDMLGKLKVTIYNENITLIYFLFSSDSDIILNWNI
;
A
#
# COMPACT_ATOMS: atom_id res chain seq x y z
N MET A 1 9.87 -0.76 27.97
CA MET A 1 9.94 -2.00 27.16
C MET A 1 8.83 -1.87 26.13
N ARG A 2 9.14 -1.57 24.86
CA ARG A 2 8.10 -1.45 23.81
C ARG A 2 7.42 -2.81 23.67
N SER A 3 6.14 -2.91 24.00
CA SER A 3 5.36 -4.09 23.66
C SER A 3 5.21 -4.07 22.14
N GLY A 4 6.00 -4.88 21.44
CA GLY A 4 5.94 -4.91 19.98
C GLY A 4 4.53 -5.22 19.49
N LEU A 5 4.13 -4.53 18.42
CA LEU A 5 2.86 -4.73 17.71
C LEU A 5 2.75 -6.20 17.31
N LYS A 6 1.74 -6.88 17.86
CA LYS A 6 1.44 -8.28 17.59
C LYS A 6 0.00 -8.40 17.09
N ILE A 7 -0.13 -8.78 15.84
CA ILE A 7 -1.39 -9.12 15.19
C ILE A 7 -1.11 -10.36 14.35
N GLU A 8 -1.99 -11.36 14.43
CA GLU A 8 -1.88 -12.53 13.57
C GLU A 8 -2.63 -12.28 12.25
N LEU A 9 -2.13 -12.83 11.14
CA LEU A 9 -2.78 -12.69 9.84
C LEU A 9 -4.22 -13.23 9.85
N SER A 10 -4.50 -14.26 10.66
CA SER A 10 -5.84 -14.82 10.87
C SER A 10 -6.85 -13.83 11.44
N ASP A 11 -6.38 -12.79 12.14
CA ASP A 11 -7.25 -11.80 12.78
C ASP A 11 -7.68 -10.69 11.80
N LEU A 12 -6.96 -10.54 10.69
CA LEU A 12 -7.10 -9.39 9.80
C LEU A 12 -8.17 -9.56 8.73
N ASN A 13 -8.71 -10.76 8.46
CA ASN A 13 -9.77 -10.95 7.46
C ASN A 13 -9.49 -10.19 6.13
N ILE A 14 -8.24 -10.20 5.64
CA ILE A 14 -7.86 -9.46 4.43
C ILE A 14 -8.60 -10.04 3.23
N ALA A 15 -9.59 -9.32 2.71
CA ALA A 15 -10.37 -9.74 1.57
C ALA A 15 -9.47 -9.76 0.32
N LYS A 16 -9.20 -10.95 -0.22
CA LYS A 16 -8.47 -11.09 -1.48
C LYS A 16 -9.36 -10.61 -2.64
N PRO A 17 -8.94 -9.59 -3.43
CA PRO A 17 -9.66 -9.24 -4.64
C PRO A 17 -9.64 -10.40 -5.64
N SER A 18 -10.64 -10.49 -6.51
CA SER A 18 -10.71 -11.56 -7.50
C SER A 18 -9.57 -11.48 -8.52
N GLY A 19 -9.24 -12.63 -9.11
CA GLY A 19 -8.25 -12.76 -10.18
C GLY A 19 -6.84 -13.16 -9.73
N ASN A 20 -5.85 -12.84 -10.56
CA ASN A 20 -4.50 -13.38 -10.52
C ASN A 20 -3.58 -12.50 -9.66
N TRP A 21 -3.74 -12.64 -8.36
CA TRP A 21 -2.83 -12.09 -7.35
C TRP A 21 -1.92 -13.17 -6.80
N TYR A 22 -0.70 -12.77 -6.44
CA TYR A 22 0.25 -13.63 -5.75
C TYR A 22 -0.42 -14.28 -4.53
N PRO A 23 -0.36 -15.62 -4.37
CA PRO A 23 -1.24 -16.35 -3.46
C PRO A 23 -0.91 -16.17 -1.98
N ILE A 24 0.27 -15.65 -1.65
CA ILE A 24 0.73 -15.51 -0.27
C ILE A 24 0.69 -14.03 0.14
N ILE A 25 0.16 -13.76 1.32
CA ILE A 25 0.26 -12.44 1.96
C ILE A 25 1.66 -12.31 2.57
N ASN A 26 2.42 -11.34 2.10
CA ASN A 26 3.73 -10.99 2.64
C ASN A 26 3.55 -10.11 3.87
N VAL A 27 4.50 -10.19 4.80
CA VAL A 27 4.52 -9.37 6.02
C VAL A 27 5.82 -8.60 6.05
N PHE A 28 5.74 -7.28 6.21
CA PHE A 28 6.88 -6.40 6.38
C PHE A 28 6.73 -5.58 7.65
N VAL A 29 7.78 -5.53 8.46
CA VAL A 29 7.82 -4.71 9.67
C VAL A 29 8.70 -3.51 9.38
N ASP A 30 8.13 -2.32 9.38
CA ASP A 30 8.89 -1.09 9.22
C ASP A 30 9.01 -0.32 10.54
N LYS A 31 10.25 0.08 10.83
CA LYS A 31 10.58 0.88 12.01
C LYS A 31 10.80 2.35 11.66
N SER A 32 11.04 2.67 10.39
CA SER A 32 11.43 4.01 9.93
C SER A 32 10.23 4.92 9.67
N PHE A 33 9.01 4.35 9.60
CA PHE A 33 7.78 5.11 9.47
C PHE A 33 7.58 6.09 10.63
N SER A 34 7.95 5.69 11.86
CA SER A 34 7.90 6.53 13.05
C SER A 34 8.67 7.85 12.88
N ASP A 35 9.89 7.77 12.34
CA ASP A 35 10.72 8.93 12.02
C ASP A 35 10.11 9.76 10.88
N TYR A 36 9.51 9.12 9.87
CA TYR A 36 8.88 9.83 8.77
C TYR A 36 7.70 10.71 9.23
N ILE A 37 6.88 10.21 10.16
CA ILE A 37 5.70 10.94 10.65
C ILE A 37 5.95 11.72 11.95
N GLN A 38 7.13 11.58 12.56
CA GLN A 38 7.49 12.18 13.85
C GLN A 38 6.52 11.81 14.97
N LYS A 39 6.13 10.53 15.06
CA LYS A 39 5.31 9.97 16.16
C LYS A 39 5.83 8.58 16.55
N ASP A 40 5.66 8.20 17.82
CA ASP A 40 6.05 6.86 18.30
C ASP A 40 5.00 5.80 17.91
N VAL A 41 5.16 5.27 16.70
CA VAL A 41 4.31 4.22 16.12
C VAL A 41 5.14 3.06 15.60
N GLU A 42 4.51 1.90 15.48
CA GLU A 42 5.03 0.73 14.78
C GLU A 42 4.15 0.43 13.56
N LEU A 43 4.77 0.12 12.42
CA LEU A 43 4.06 -0.21 11.18
C LEU A 43 4.32 -1.66 10.78
N LEU A 44 3.25 -2.45 10.70
CA LEU A 44 3.24 -3.74 10.01
C LEU A 44 2.44 -3.64 8.72
N ILE A 45 2.99 -4.18 7.64
CA ILE A 45 2.39 -4.17 6.31
C ILE A 45 2.13 -5.60 5.89
N TYR A 46 0.87 -5.94 5.74
CA TYR A 46 0.42 -7.19 5.14
C TYR A 46 0.01 -6.90 3.72
N TYR A 47 0.58 -7.59 2.73
CA TYR A 47 0.32 -7.23 1.35
C TYR A 47 0.55 -8.35 0.36
N SER A 48 -0.13 -8.23 -0.78
CA SER A 48 0.13 -8.99 -1.98
C SER A 48 0.00 -8.07 -3.20
N PHE A 49 0.39 -8.59 -4.35
CA PHE A 49 0.62 -7.87 -5.58
C PHE A 49 0.28 -8.76 -6.78
N GLY A 50 0.35 -8.20 -7.99
CA GLY A 50 0.06 -8.94 -9.22
C GLY A 50 0.88 -10.23 -9.34
N ASP A 51 0.26 -11.31 -9.78
CA ASP A 51 0.90 -12.63 -9.88
C ASP A 51 2.05 -12.64 -10.91
N TYR A 52 2.68 -13.79 -11.09
CA TYR A 52 3.85 -13.98 -11.93
C TYR A 52 3.56 -14.48 -13.33
N GLU A 53 4.28 -13.91 -14.29
CA GLU A 53 4.38 -14.43 -15.63
C GLU A 53 5.85 -14.47 -16.07
N LYS A 54 6.31 -15.65 -16.51
CA LYS A 54 7.69 -15.87 -16.99
C LYS A 54 8.76 -15.42 -15.96
N GLY A 55 8.48 -15.62 -14.67
CA GLY A 55 9.41 -15.28 -13.58
C GLY A 55 9.49 -13.79 -13.22
N SER A 56 8.59 -12.96 -13.76
CA SER A 56 8.41 -11.55 -13.38
C SER A 56 7.00 -11.35 -12.86
N SER A 57 6.85 -10.62 -11.75
CA SER A 57 5.55 -10.15 -11.32
C SER A 57 4.95 -9.23 -12.38
N THR A 58 3.63 -9.33 -12.53
CA THR A 58 2.83 -8.51 -13.44
C THR A 58 2.69 -7.05 -12.99
N ILE A 59 3.15 -6.70 -11.77
CA ILE A 59 3.24 -5.30 -11.35
C ILE A 59 4.19 -4.47 -12.23
N PHE A 60 5.12 -5.13 -12.94
CA PHE A 60 6.05 -4.48 -13.87
C PHE A 60 5.55 -4.44 -15.32
N ASP A 61 4.42 -5.10 -15.64
CA ASP A 61 3.91 -5.19 -17.01
C ASP A 61 2.79 -4.17 -17.27
N PRO A 62 3.01 -3.13 -18.10
CA PRO A 62 2.00 -2.11 -18.38
C PRO A 62 0.75 -2.64 -19.11
N ASN A 63 0.82 -3.83 -19.70
CA ASN A 63 -0.34 -4.46 -20.34
C ASN A 63 -1.15 -5.35 -19.37
N SER A 64 -0.67 -5.54 -18.15
CA SER A 64 -1.39 -6.28 -17.12
C SER A 64 -2.41 -5.39 -16.42
N LYS A 65 -3.58 -5.96 -16.09
CA LYS A 65 -4.55 -5.32 -15.20
C LYS A 65 -4.01 -5.07 -13.79
N TYR A 66 -2.96 -5.79 -13.40
CA TYR A 66 -2.30 -5.70 -12.10
C TYR A 66 -1.06 -4.80 -12.11
N PHE A 67 -0.87 -4.01 -13.17
CA PHE A 67 0.27 -3.12 -13.30
C PHE A 67 0.34 -2.13 -12.14
N SER A 68 1.45 -2.14 -11.40
CA SER A 68 1.64 -1.37 -10.16
C SER A 68 0.56 -1.59 -9.08
N SER A 69 -0.19 -2.69 -9.12
CA SER A 69 -1.32 -2.94 -8.21
C SER A 69 -0.92 -3.71 -6.95
N PHE A 70 -1.48 -3.30 -5.81
CA PHE A 70 -1.25 -3.90 -4.49
C PHE A 70 -2.54 -3.96 -3.69
N PHE A 71 -2.68 -4.95 -2.83
CA PHE A 71 -3.73 -4.97 -1.80
C PHE A 71 -3.20 -5.53 -0.50
N GLY A 72 -3.87 -5.21 0.60
CA GLY A 72 -3.38 -5.61 1.90
C GLY A 72 -4.04 -4.91 3.07
N CYS A 73 -3.29 -4.87 4.18
CA CYS A 73 -3.64 -4.18 5.40
C CYS A 73 -2.38 -3.58 6.04
N TYR A 74 -2.44 -2.29 6.38
CA TYR A 74 -1.50 -1.68 7.30
C TYR A 74 -2.04 -1.82 8.72
N ALA A 75 -1.23 -2.37 9.62
CA ALA A 75 -1.48 -2.32 11.05
C ALA A 75 -0.54 -1.30 11.68
N ILE A 76 -1.10 -0.27 12.30
CA ILE A 76 -0.35 0.81 12.95
C ILE A 76 -0.65 0.78 14.44
N GLY A 77 0.37 0.45 15.23
CA GLY A 77 0.30 0.45 16.69
C GLY A 77 0.87 1.76 17.22
N GLN A 78 0.11 2.47 18.06
CA GLN A 78 0.60 3.66 18.73
C GLN A 78 1.10 3.32 20.14
N ASN A 79 2.30 3.76 20.49
CA ASN A 79 2.85 3.54 21.84
C ASN A 79 2.29 4.52 22.88
N GLU A 80 1.72 5.64 22.42
CA GLU A 80 1.00 6.62 23.23
C GLU A 80 -0.51 6.36 23.19
N PRO A 81 -1.29 6.84 24.19
CA PRO A 81 -2.75 6.70 24.18
C PRO A 81 -3.39 7.31 22.93
N GLY A 82 -4.31 6.56 22.32
CA GLY A 82 -5.05 6.98 21.12
C GLY A 82 -4.83 6.03 19.94
N PHE A 83 -5.29 6.47 18.77
CA PHE A 83 -5.22 5.70 17.53
C PHE A 83 -4.57 6.54 16.45
N TYR A 84 -3.60 5.98 15.73
CA TYR A 84 -3.02 6.67 14.59
C TYR A 84 -4.10 6.91 13.52
N GLY A 85 -4.19 8.15 13.01
CA GLY A 85 -5.19 8.50 12.01
C GLY A 85 -6.55 8.90 12.57
N PHE A 86 -6.67 9.07 13.89
CA PHE A 86 -7.87 9.60 14.54
C PHE A 86 -7.52 10.77 15.45
N GLU A 87 -8.39 11.77 15.46
CA GLU A 87 -8.35 12.91 16.36
C GLU A 87 -8.92 12.53 17.75
N SER A 88 -8.72 13.39 18.75
CA SER A 88 -9.19 13.12 20.12
C SER A 88 -10.72 13.01 20.25
N ASP A 89 -11.47 13.56 19.30
CA ASP A 89 -12.93 13.46 19.24
C ASP A 89 -13.42 12.20 18.48
N GLY A 90 -12.50 11.36 18.00
CA GLY A 90 -12.78 10.15 17.23
C GLY A 90 -13.00 10.40 15.73
N SER A 91 -12.89 11.64 15.24
CA SER A 91 -12.92 11.94 13.81
C SER A 91 -11.64 11.48 13.10
N LEU A 92 -11.75 11.19 11.80
CA LEU A 92 -10.63 10.68 11.01
C LEU A 92 -9.65 11.80 10.62
N ASP A 93 -8.37 11.65 10.97
CA ASP A 93 -7.27 12.43 10.39
C ASP A 93 -6.88 11.83 9.03
N LEU A 94 -7.57 12.26 7.98
CA LEU A 94 -7.34 11.79 6.63
C LEU A 94 -5.89 12.01 6.16
N ASN A 95 -5.25 13.11 6.58
CA ASN A 95 -3.89 13.41 6.17
C ASN A 95 -2.90 12.41 6.78
N ALA A 96 -3.10 12.01 8.04
CA ALA A 96 -2.35 10.91 8.63
C ALA A 96 -2.61 9.58 7.92
N ILE A 97 -3.86 9.23 7.66
CA ILE A 97 -4.21 7.99 6.95
C ILE A 97 -3.50 7.87 5.60
N LEU A 98 -3.49 8.94 4.79
CA LEU A 98 -2.86 8.92 3.46
C LEU A 98 -1.33 8.98 3.48
N LYS A 99 -0.72 9.38 4.60
CA LYS A 99 0.75 9.31 4.75
C LYS A 99 1.28 7.88 4.75
N VAL A 100 0.49 6.92 5.22
CA VAL A 100 0.88 5.50 5.28
C VAL A 100 1.12 4.93 3.88
N PRO A 101 0.14 4.90 2.95
CA PRO A 101 0.37 4.37 1.62
C PRO A 101 1.34 5.21 0.80
N LYS A 102 1.40 6.54 1.02
CA LYS A 102 2.43 7.38 0.40
C LYS A 102 3.83 6.94 0.81
N TYR A 103 4.04 6.72 2.11
CA TYR A 103 5.32 6.28 2.62
C TYR A 103 5.71 4.90 2.11
N ASP A 104 4.78 3.94 2.16
CA ASP A 104 5.01 2.59 1.64
C ASP A 104 5.43 2.62 0.17
N TYR A 105 4.65 3.30 -0.67
CA TYR A 105 4.94 3.40 -2.09
C TYR A 105 6.28 4.09 -2.37
N ASP A 106 6.50 5.28 -1.80
CA ASP A 106 7.67 6.08 -2.13
C ASP A 106 8.96 5.50 -1.56
N PHE A 107 8.95 5.09 -0.29
CA PHE A 107 10.16 4.76 0.46
C PHE A 107 10.44 3.27 0.56
N LEU A 108 9.41 2.42 0.55
CA LEU A 108 9.58 0.97 0.70
C LEU A 108 9.51 0.24 -0.65
N VAL A 109 8.84 0.83 -1.66
CA VAL A 109 8.71 0.21 -2.98
C VAL A 109 9.53 0.94 -4.06
N ALA A 110 9.14 2.16 -4.43
CA ALA A 110 9.67 2.83 -5.62
C ALA A 110 11.13 3.25 -5.48
N LYS A 111 11.52 3.90 -4.36
CA LYS A 111 12.92 4.29 -4.13
C LYS A 111 13.86 3.09 -4.08
N PRO A 112 13.57 2.02 -3.33
CA PRO A 112 14.39 0.82 -3.36
C PRO A 112 14.55 0.24 -4.76
N LEU A 113 13.53 0.30 -5.63
CA LEU A 113 13.62 -0.14 -7.02
C LEU A 113 14.44 0.81 -7.93
N GLY A 114 14.82 1.99 -7.46
CA GLY A 114 15.72 2.92 -8.14
C GLY A 114 15.10 4.25 -8.56
N LEU A 115 13.85 4.54 -8.16
CA LEU A 115 13.25 5.87 -8.34
C LEU A 115 14.01 6.89 -7.48
N LYS A 116 14.41 8.01 -8.08
CA LYS A 116 15.11 9.07 -7.36
C LYS A 116 14.11 9.94 -6.61
N THR A 117 14.45 10.35 -5.39
CA THR A 117 13.59 11.19 -4.53
C THR A 117 13.09 12.46 -5.22
N LYS A 118 13.90 13.10 -6.05
CA LYS A 118 13.53 14.34 -6.78
C LYS A 118 12.52 14.11 -7.92
N ASP A 119 12.35 12.86 -8.35
CA ASP A 119 11.51 12.45 -9.48
C ASP A 119 10.20 11.80 -8.99
N VAL A 120 9.98 11.75 -7.66
CA VAL A 120 8.76 11.21 -7.04
C VAL A 120 7.57 12.11 -7.35
N ILE A 121 6.52 11.52 -7.90
CA ILE A 121 5.25 12.15 -8.18
C ILE A 121 4.25 11.65 -7.14
N THR A 122 3.58 12.56 -6.45
CA THR A 122 2.46 12.20 -5.59
C THR A 122 1.43 13.31 -5.62
N ASP A 123 0.27 13.01 -6.16
CA ASP A 123 -0.90 13.87 -6.12
C ASP A 123 -2.13 12.97 -5.92
N TYR A 124 -3.09 13.39 -5.12
CA TYR A 124 -4.28 12.60 -4.85
C TYR A 124 -5.53 13.47 -4.81
N THR A 125 -6.65 12.85 -5.18
CA THR A 125 -7.97 13.47 -5.12
C THR A 125 -8.93 12.51 -4.48
N ILE A 126 -9.50 12.93 -3.35
CA ILE A 126 -10.57 12.19 -2.68
C ILE A 126 -11.81 12.19 -3.56
N LYS A 127 -12.41 11.01 -3.70
CA LYS A 127 -13.68 10.82 -4.41
C LYS A 127 -14.83 10.70 -3.42
N SER A 128 -14.64 9.91 -2.36
CA SER A 128 -15.63 9.78 -1.29
C SER A 128 -14.99 9.39 0.03
N ILE A 129 -15.66 9.77 1.11
CA ILE A 129 -15.41 9.31 2.48
C ILE A 129 -16.78 8.99 3.06
N GLU A 130 -16.97 7.75 3.47
CA GLU A 130 -18.20 7.26 4.08
C GLU A 130 -17.88 6.62 5.42
N MET A 131 -18.75 6.80 6.41
CA MET A 131 -18.60 6.18 7.72
C MET A 131 -19.81 5.29 7.98
N VAL A 132 -19.57 4.02 8.28
CA VAL A 132 -20.61 3.04 8.62
C VAL A 132 -20.15 2.29 9.86
N ASP A 133 -20.94 2.36 10.93
CA ASP A 133 -20.66 1.70 12.22
C ASP A 133 -19.23 1.94 12.76
N GLY A 134 -18.74 3.18 12.64
CA GLY A 134 -17.40 3.57 13.09
C GLY A 134 -16.25 3.17 12.15
N ILE A 135 -16.54 2.52 11.03
CA ILE A 135 -15.58 2.15 9.99
C ILE A 135 -15.62 3.20 8.88
N TYR A 136 -14.45 3.70 8.48
CA TYR A 136 -14.33 4.66 7.38
C TYR A 136 -13.97 3.96 6.08
N TYR A 137 -14.72 4.26 5.02
CA TYR A 137 -14.47 3.81 3.66
C TYR A 137 -14.07 5.01 2.81
N ILE A 138 -12.90 4.93 2.19
CA ILE A 138 -12.31 6.05 1.47
C ILE A 138 -12.02 5.60 0.05
N GLN A 139 -12.48 6.37 -0.93
CA GLN A 139 -12.10 6.19 -2.33
C GLN A 139 -11.37 7.42 -2.81
N PHE A 140 -10.29 7.22 -3.55
CA PHE A 140 -9.49 8.30 -4.08
C PHE A 140 -8.82 7.89 -5.39
N THR A 141 -8.42 8.88 -6.17
CA THR A 141 -7.49 8.69 -7.30
C THR A 141 -6.16 9.29 -6.93
N PHE A 142 -5.06 8.73 -7.44
CA PHE A 142 -3.74 9.29 -7.22
C PHE A 142 -2.85 9.15 -8.45
N LYS A 143 -2.01 10.16 -8.67
CA LYS A 143 -0.95 10.16 -9.66
C LYS A 143 0.35 9.79 -8.99
N THR A 144 1.05 8.83 -9.59
CA THR A 144 2.35 8.37 -9.09
C THR A 144 3.23 7.92 -10.25
N ASN A 145 4.49 7.62 -9.95
CA ASN A 145 5.37 6.91 -10.86
C ASN A 145 4.92 5.45 -10.98
N SER A 146 5.02 4.83 -12.14
CA SER A 146 4.81 3.38 -12.27
C SER A 146 5.99 2.59 -11.71
N LEU A 147 5.80 1.28 -11.50
CA LEU A 147 6.90 0.37 -11.16
C LEU A 147 7.65 -0.17 -12.39
N TYR A 148 7.31 0.28 -13.59
CA TYR A 148 8.00 -0.14 -14.80
C TYR A 148 9.44 0.38 -14.82
N HIS A 149 10.42 -0.51 -14.99
CA HIS A 149 11.82 -0.10 -15.10
C HIS A 149 12.67 -1.19 -15.77
N LYS A 150 13.79 -0.79 -16.37
CA LYS A 150 14.78 -1.77 -16.86
C LYS A 150 15.60 -2.35 -15.72
N TYR A 151 15.86 -3.65 -15.82
CA TYR A 151 16.87 -4.28 -14.98
C TYR A 151 18.23 -3.61 -15.26
N LYS A 152 18.83 -3.00 -14.23
CA LYS A 152 20.15 -2.35 -14.31
C LYS A 152 21.20 -3.10 -13.50
N SER A 153 20.85 -3.44 -12.26
CA SER A 153 21.70 -4.15 -11.32
C SER A 153 20.82 -4.95 -10.36
N PHE A 154 21.39 -5.94 -9.69
CA PHE A 154 20.66 -6.72 -8.71
C PHE A 154 20.05 -5.84 -7.61
N ASN A 155 18.80 -6.14 -7.26
CA ASN A 155 18.03 -5.51 -6.21
C ASN A 155 17.38 -6.59 -5.35
N LEU A 156 17.42 -6.45 -4.03
CA LEU A 156 16.82 -7.45 -3.12
C LEU A 156 15.31 -7.62 -3.36
N ASN A 157 14.61 -6.57 -3.80
CA ASN A 157 13.18 -6.64 -4.13
C ASN A 157 12.89 -7.63 -5.28
N TYR A 158 13.86 -7.95 -6.13
CA TYR A 158 13.68 -8.95 -7.19
C TYR A 158 13.59 -10.39 -6.67
N LEU A 159 13.98 -10.64 -5.42
CA LEU A 159 13.69 -11.93 -4.76
C LEU A 159 12.18 -12.10 -4.55
N GLN A 160 11.47 -10.99 -4.32
CA GLN A 160 10.03 -10.98 -4.06
C GLN A 160 9.19 -10.75 -5.30
N TYR A 161 9.66 -9.98 -6.28
CA TYR A 161 8.90 -9.60 -7.47
C TYR A 161 9.41 -10.24 -8.77
N GLY A 162 10.54 -10.95 -8.73
CA GLY A 162 11.25 -11.37 -9.93
C GLY A 162 11.97 -10.23 -10.64
N LEU A 163 12.70 -10.56 -11.70
CA LEU A 163 13.39 -9.57 -12.53
C LEU A 163 12.36 -8.85 -13.43
N PRO A 164 12.44 -7.52 -13.59
CA PRO A 164 11.51 -6.79 -14.44
C PRO A 164 11.69 -7.23 -15.89
N TYR A 165 10.71 -7.99 -16.39
CA TYR A 165 10.69 -8.43 -17.78
C TYR A 165 9.97 -7.38 -18.62
N ILE A 166 10.76 -6.53 -19.30
CA ILE A 166 10.21 -5.43 -20.11
C ILE A 166 9.49 -5.96 -21.34
N ARG A 167 8.23 -5.53 -21.50
CA ARG A 167 7.37 -5.86 -22.64
C ARG A 167 7.03 -4.66 -23.53
N SER A 168 7.30 -3.44 -23.08
CA SER A 168 6.97 -2.19 -23.76
C SER A 168 8.21 -1.31 -23.91
N GLY A 169 8.18 -0.29 -24.77
CA GLY A 169 9.27 0.67 -24.96
C GLY A 169 9.15 1.93 -24.09
N GLN A 170 8.45 1.87 -22.96
CA GLN A 170 8.19 3.02 -22.09
C GLN A 170 9.45 3.49 -21.35
N ASP A 171 9.40 4.70 -20.80
CA ASP A 171 10.44 5.22 -19.91
C ASP A 171 10.34 4.60 -18.50
N ASP A 172 11.49 4.45 -17.83
CA ASP A 172 11.52 3.99 -16.44
C ASP A 172 10.67 4.91 -15.55
N PHE A 173 9.82 4.33 -14.71
CA PHE A 173 9.00 5.01 -13.71
C PHE A 173 8.06 6.08 -14.28
N PHE A 174 7.59 5.91 -15.52
CA PHE A 174 6.66 6.84 -16.16
C PHE A 174 5.39 7.05 -15.31
N GLN A 175 4.81 8.25 -15.36
CA GLN A 175 3.66 8.62 -14.57
C GLN A 175 2.41 7.80 -14.95
N ILE A 176 1.66 7.36 -13.94
CA ILE A 176 0.36 6.69 -14.09
C ILE A 176 -0.69 7.31 -13.17
N ASP A 177 -1.95 7.17 -13.58
CA ASP A 177 -3.11 7.39 -12.73
C ASP A 177 -3.54 6.05 -12.12
N MET A 178 -3.82 6.06 -10.83
CA MET A 178 -4.30 4.92 -10.07
C MET A 178 -5.53 5.28 -9.25
N LEU A 179 -6.30 4.27 -8.90
CA LEU A 179 -7.41 4.35 -7.96
C LEU A 179 -7.01 3.64 -6.67
N GLY A 180 -7.48 4.18 -5.56
CA GLY A 180 -7.31 3.60 -4.24
C GLY A 180 -8.61 3.49 -3.49
N LYS A 181 -8.78 2.36 -2.79
CA LYS A 181 -9.87 2.12 -1.86
C LYS A 181 -9.28 1.74 -0.51
N LEU A 182 -9.72 2.41 0.55
CA LEU A 182 -9.32 2.12 1.93
C LEU A 182 -10.54 1.76 2.78
N LYS A 183 -10.33 0.86 3.73
CA LYS A 183 -11.21 0.67 4.88
C LYS A 183 -10.39 0.84 6.15
N VAL A 184 -10.75 1.83 6.95
CA VAL A 184 -10.03 2.21 8.18
C VAL A 184 -10.90 1.82 9.37
N THR A 185 -10.32 1.07 10.31
CA THR A 185 -11.00 0.64 11.54
C THR A 185 -10.01 0.59 12.70
N ILE A 186 -10.54 0.73 13.91
CA ILE A 186 -9.81 0.43 15.14
C ILE A 186 -9.92 -1.08 15.41
N TYR A 187 -8.84 -1.72 15.81
CA TYR A 187 -8.81 -3.16 16.12
C TYR A 187 -8.84 -3.46 17.62
N ASN A 188 -7.98 -2.79 18.38
CA ASN A 188 -7.94 -2.83 19.84
C ASN A 188 -7.42 -1.47 20.35
N GLU A 189 -7.14 -1.34 21.66
CA GLU A 189 -6.92 -0.07 22.38
C GLU A 189 -5.93 0.94 21.77
N ASN A 190 -5.01 0.51 20.90
CA ASN A 190 -4.01 1.39 20.28
C ASN A 190 -3.65 1.01 18.83
N ILE A 191 -4.41 0.12 18.19
CA ILE A 191 -4.11 -0.33 16.82
C ILE A 191 -5.16 0.16 15.84
N THR A 192 -4.69 0.90 14.84
CA THR A 192 -5.45 1.23 13.63
C THR A 192 -5.13 0.22 12.53
N LEU A 193 -6.17 -0.30 11.88
CA LEU A 193 -6.06 -1.09 10.66
C LEU A 193 -6.52 -0.28 9.45
N ILE A 194 -5.74 -0.32 8.38
CA ILE A 194 -6.06 0.30 7.10
C ILE A 194 -5.96 -0.78 6.03
N TYR A 195 -7.09 -1.38 5.68
CA TYR A 195 -7.18 -2.26 4.51
C TYR A 195 -7.08 -1.42 3.26
N PHE A 196 -6.32 -1.86 2.27
CA PHE A 196 -6.11 -1.12 1.04
C PHE A 196 -6.14 -2.00 -0.21
N LEU A 197 -6.54 -1.36 -1.31
CA LEU A 197 -6.34 -1.85 -2.67
C LEU A 197 -6.01 -0.65 -3.55
N PHE A 198 -4.93 -0.78 -4.31
CA PHE A 198 -4.45 0.17 -5.29
C PHE A 198 -4.37 -0.49 -6.65
N SER A 199 -4.92 0.13 -7.68
CA SER A 199 -4.87 -0.39 -9.05
C SER A 199 -5.10 0.72 -10.08
N SER A 200 -4.47 0.61 -11.26
CA SER A 200 -4.84 1.42 -12.42
C SER A 200 -6.09 0.91 -13.14
N ASP A 201 -6.49 -0.34 -12.88
CA ASP A 201 -7.70 -0.95 -13.43
C ASP A 201 -8.89 -0.72 -12.47
N SER A 202 -9.93 -0.03 -12.96
CA SER A 202 -11.12 0.33 -12.18
C SER A 202 -11.99 -0.88 -11.83
N ASP A 203 -12.02 -1.91 -12.67
CA ASP A 203 -12.85 -3.09 -12.42
C ASP A 203 -12.35 -3.84 -11.19
N ILE A 204 -11.03 -3.90 -11.00
CA ILE A 204 -10.41 -4.47 -9.79
C ILE A 204 -10.90 -3.75 -8.53
N ILE A 205 -10.95 -2.41 -8.57
CA ILE A 205 -11.31 -1.56 -7.43
C ILE A 205 -12.81 -1.68 -7.11
N LEU A 206 -13.65 -1.63 -8.13
CA LEU A 206 -15.11 -1.71 -7.99
C LEU A 206 -15.57 -3.07 -7.46
N ASN A 207 -14.91 -4.15 -7.87
CA ASN A 207 -15.27 -5.51 -7.47
C ASN A 207 -14.69 -5.91 -6.11
N TRP A 208 -13.90 -5.07 -5.46
CA TRP A 208 -13.37 -5.36 -4.13
C TRP A 208 -14.40 -5.00 -3.05
N ASN A 209 -15.09 -6.02 -2.58
CA ASN A 209 -16.12 -5.92 -1.55
C ASN A 209 -15.47 -5.96 -0.16
N ILE A 210 -15.29 -4.78 0.43
CA ILE A 210 -14.76 -4.58 1.78
C ILE A 210 -15.63 -3.65 2.60
#